data_AF-A0A9N8GZ64-F1
#
_entry.id   AF-A0A9N8GZ64-F1
#
_cell.length_a   1.000
_cell.length_b   1.000
_cell.length_c   1.000
_cell.angle_alpha   90.00
_cell.angle_beta   90.00
_cell.angle_gamma   90.00
#
_symmetry.space_group_name_H-M   'P 1'
#
loop_
_entity.id
_entity.type
_entity.pdbx_description
1 polymer ?
#
loop_
_entity_poly.entity_id
_entity_poly.type
_entity_poly.pdbx_seq_one_letter_code
_entity_poly.pdbx_strand_id
1 'polypeptide(L)'
;MVHLLMALYPRKVDLQRLVYFDYAAIYSADLNGPESLHTPVPLRGGEYASRRELIEAGLYLMAQRSFIDVKADNGGISFQLGENGPALVGLIGGEYSRELYKRCKWVASALGDMDEKNLEKVFGMRGTLWGAEFLPTMNTGTAL
;
A
#
# COMPACT_ATOMS: atom_id res chain seq x y z
N MET A 1 5.14 2.37 5.47
CA MET A 1 5.67 0.99 5.48
C MET A 1 5.88 0.40 6.87
N VAL A 2 6.74 0.96 7.74
CA VAL A 2 6.98 0.36 9.08
C VAL A 2 5.70 0.14 9.90
N HIS A 3 4.75 1.08 9.86
CA HIS A 3 3.43 0.93 10.49
C HIS A 3 2.60 -0.24 9.94
N LEU A 4 2.68 -0.53 8.64
CA LEU A 4 2.01 -1.67 8.02
C LEU A 4 2.65 -2.98 8.47
N LEU A 5 3.97 -3.08 8.41
CA LEU A 5 4.70 -4.28 8.85
C LEU A 5 4.51 -4.52 10.36
N MET A 6 4.40 -3.46 11.17
CA MET A 6 4.06 -3.55 12.59
C MET A 6 2.64 -4.09 12.81
N ALA A 7 1.67 -3.67 11.99
CA ALA A 7 0.30 -4.16 12.07
C ALA A 7 0.15 -5.60 11.55
N LEU A 8 0.99 -6.01 10.61
CA LEU A 8 0.99 -7.34 9.99
C LEU A 8 1.80 -8.37 10.79
N TYR A 9 2.69 -7.95 11.70
CA TYR A 9 3.56 -8.86 12.44
C TYR A 9 2.76 -9.95 13.19
N PRO A 10 3.18 -11.24 13.14
CA PRO A 10 4.44 -11.78 12.60
C PRO A 10 4.38 -12.25 11.13
N ARG A 11 3.45 -11.73 10.30
CA ARG A 11 3.35 -12.14 8.90
C ARG A 11 4.52 -11.63 8.06
N LYS A 12 4.84 -12.42 7.03
CA LYS A 12 5.73 -12.05 5.92
C LYS A 12 4.88 -11.70 4.71
N VAL A 13 5.21 -10.63 4.00
CA VAL A 13 4.46 -10.16 2.84
C VAL A 13 5.41 -9.79 1.71
N ASP A 14 5.04 -10.05 0.47
CA ASP A 14 5.80 -9.61 -0.71
C ASP A 14 5.57 -8.12 -1.02
N LEU A 15 6.32 -7.61 -2.00
CA LEU A 15 6.23 -6.22 -2.44
C LEU A 15 4.85 -5.88 -3.01
N GLN A 16 4.21 -6.80 -3.74
CA GLN A 16 2.91 -6.54 -4.37
C GLN A 16 1.82 -6.29 -3.31
N ARG A 17 1.77 -7.15 -2.29
CA ARG A 17 0.88 -6.97 -1.13
C ARG A 17 1.14 -5.67 -0.41
N LEU A 18 2.41 -5.29 -0.21
CA LEU A 18 2.74 -4.02 0.43
C LEU A 18 2.24 -2.80 -0.37
N VAL A 19 2.28 -2.86 -1.70
CA VAL A 19 1.73 -1.80 -2.55
C VAL A 19 0.21 -1.71 -2.39
N TYR A 20 -0.50 -2.83 -2.41
CA TYR A 20 -1.95 -2.84 -2.14
C TYR A 20 -2.30 -2.30 -0.76
N PHE A 21 -1.53 -2.69 0.24
CA PHE A 21 -1.75 -2.30 1.63
C PHE A 21 -1.39 -0.84 1.91
N ASP A 22 -0.38 -0.28 1.22
CA ASP A 22 -0.08 1.15 1.25
C ASP A 22 -1.28 1.97 0.77
N TYR A 23 -1.80 1.60 -0.40
CA TYR A 23 -2.99 2.23 -0.96
C TYR A 23 -4.18 2.13 0.00
N ALA A 24 -4.45 0.92 0.52
CA ALA A 24 -5.57 0.68 1.41
C ALA A 24 -5.46 1.45 2.73
N ALA A 25 -4.25 1.68 3.25
CA ALA A 25 -4.05 2.45 4.48
C ALA A 25 -4.31 3.95 4.27
N ILE A 26 -4.07 4.46 3.07
CA ILE A 26 -4.29 5.86 2.71
C ILE A 26 -5.76 6.12 2.33
N TYR A 27 -6.31 5.25 1.48
CA TYR A 27 -7.63 5.37 0.85
C TYR A 27 -8.62 4.35 1.42
N SER A 28 -8.60 4.14 2.73
CA SER A 28 -9.37 3.07 3.40
C SER A 28 -10.88 3.15 3.09
N ALA A 29 -11.46 4.34 2.93
CA ALA A 29 -12.88 4.50 2.67
C ALA A 29 -13.31 3.90 1.33
N ASP A 30 -12.42 3.90 0.33
CA ASP A 30 -12.69 3.31 -0.99
C ASP A 30 -12.93 1.81 -0.86
N LEU A 31 -12.35 1.18 0.15
CA LEU A 31 -12.41 -0.25 0.43
C LEU A 31 -13.36 -0.59 1.59
N ASN A 32 -14.38 0.26 1.82
CA ASN A 32 -15.34 0.12 2.90
C ASN A 32 -14.69 0.11 4.31
N GLY A 33 -13.52 0.74 4.44
CA GLY A 33 -12.81 0.93 5.68
C GLY A 33 -13.12 2.26 6.38
N PRO A 34 -12.30 2.65 7.38
CA PRO A 34 -12.38 3.96 8.01
C PRO A 34 -12.22 5.12 7.01
N GLU A 35 -12.55 6.34 7.44
CA GLU A 35 -12.33 7.55 6.64
C GLU A 35 -10.88 7.64 6.12
N SER A 36 -10.68 7.96 4.84
CA SER A 36 -9.36 8.09 4.24
C SER A 36 -8.52 9.19 4.90
N LEU A 37 -7.19 9.06 4.91
CA LEU A 37 -6.30 10.10 5.44
C LEU A 37 -6.11 11.27 4.48
N HIS A 38 -6.29 11.00 3.19
CA HIS A 38 -6.15 12.00 2.15
C HIS A 38 -7.49 12.18 1.44
N THR A 39 -7.81 13.44 1.13
CA THR A 39 -8.95 13.79 0.29
C THR A 39 -8.76 13.21 -1.11
N PRO A 40 -9.83 12.67 -1.73
CA PRO A 40 -9.82 12.26 -3.13
C PRO A 40 -9.20 13.30 -4.07
N VAL A 41 -8.12 12.94 -4.77
CA VAL A 41 -7.61 13.71 -5.92
C VAL A 41 -7.81 12.95 -7.24
N PRO A 42 -7.99 13.64 -8.38
CA PRO A 42 -8.08 13.01 -9.71
C PRO A 42 -6.74 12.39 -10.15
N LEU A 43 -6.77 11.45 -11.11
CA LEU A 43 -5.59 10.78 -11.72
C LEU A 43 -4.75 9.83 -10.82
N ARG A 44 -5.40 9.02 -9.96
CA ARG A 44 -4.71 8.17 -8.97
C ARG A 44 -3.86 7.02 -9.54
N GLY A 45 -4.07 6.60 -10.79
CA GLY A 45 -3.36 5.46 -11.39
C GLY A 45 -1.92 5.74 -11.75
N GLY A 46 -1.59 6.98 -12.13
CA GLY A 46 -0.21 7.39 -12.36
C GLY A 46 0.62 7.41 -11.07
N GLU A 47 -0.03 7.57 -9.92
CA GLU A 47 0.57 7.48 -8.59
C GLU A 47 0.95 6.04 -8.23
N TYR A 48 0.24 5.02 -8.74
CA TYR A 48 0.45 3.62 -8.37
C TYR A 48 1.78 3.07 -8.91
N ALA A 49 2.09 3.32 -10.18
CA ALA A 49 3.35 2.90 -10.79
C ALA A 49 4.55 3.62 -10.16
N SER A 50 4.41 4.93 -9.90
CA SER A 50 5.44 5.72 -9.23
C SER A 50 5.61 5.39 -7.74
N ARG A 51 4.55 4.94 -7.06
CA ARG A 51 4.62 4.50 -5.65
C ARG A 51 5.39 3.19 -5.46
N ARG A 52 5.34 2.26 -6.41
CA ARG A 52 6.05 0.97 -6.26
C ARG A 52 7.55 1.19 -6.07
N GLU A 53 8.18 1.99 -6.91
CA GLU A 53 9.62 2.30 -6.83
C GLU A 53 9.97 3.03 -5.53
N LEU A 54 9.11 3.97 -5.09
CA LEU A 54 9.29 4.67 -3.82
C LEU A 54 9.17 3.73 -2.61
N ILE A 55 8.21 2.80 -2.64
CA ILE A 55 8.04 1.79 -1.60
C ILE A 55 9.29 0.89 -1.55
N GLU A 56 9.76 0.42 -2.70
CA GLU A 56 10.95 -0.41 -2.79
C GLU A 56 12.21 0.30 -2.25
N ALA A 57 12.44 1.55 -2.67
CA ALA A 57 13.53 2.38 -2.14
C ALA A 57 13.41 2.57 -0.62
N GLY A 58 12.20 2.80 -0.11
CA GLY A 58 11.93 2.90 1.32
C GLY A 58 12.24 1.61 2.08
N LEU A 59 11.80 0.46 1.56
CA LEU A 59 12.08 -0.88 2.11
C LEU A 59 13.58 -1.14 2.18
N TYR A 60 14.31 -0.80 1.12
CA TYR A 60 15.77 -0.90 1.09
C TYR A 60 16.43 -0.09 2.22
N LEU A 61 16.03 1.18 2.41
CA LEU A 61 16.57 2.03 3.49
C LEU A 61 16.23 1.54 4.90
N MET A 62 15.04 0.95 5.07
CA MET A 62 14.61 0.37 6.34
C MET A 62 15.37 -0.91 6.67
N ALA A 63 15.64 -1.75 5.66
CA ALA A 63 16.39 -2.99 5.82
C ALA A 63 17.83 -2.73 6.28
N GLN A 64 18.47 -1.67 5.76
CA GLN A 64 19.83 -1.25 6.16
C GLN A 64 19.96 -0.93 7.67
N ARG A 65 18.85 -0.72 8.38
CA ARG A 65 18.82 -0.35 9.81
C ARG A 65 18.11 -1.39 10.69
N SER A 66 17.83 -2.57 10.15
CA SER A 66 17.08 -3.65 10.82
C SER A 66 15.68 -3.23 11.32
N PHE A 67 15.08 -2.20 10.70
CA PHE A 67 13.67 -1.84 10.98
C PHE A 67 12.71 -2.85 10.35
N ILE A 68 13.15 -3.50 9.28
CA ILE A 68 12.45 -4.57 8.59
C ILE A 68 13.46 -5.69 8.31
N ASP A 69 12.95 -6.92 8.25
CA ASP A 69 13.70 -8.07 7.79
C ASP A 69 13.29 -8.42 6.36
N VAL A 70 14.27 -8.83 5.55
CA VAL A 70 14.07 -9.28 4.17
C VAL A 70 14.47 -10.74 4.07
N LYS A 71 13.59 -11.59 3.55
CA LYS A 71 13.88 -13.00 3.28
C LYS A 71 13.63 -13.32 1.81
N ALA A 72 14.66 -13.82 1.15
CA ALA A 72 14.56 -14.43 -0.17
C ALA A 72 14.52 -15.96 -0.04
N ASP A 73 13.52 -16.60 -0.63
CA ASP A 73 13.46 -18.05 -0.78
C ASP A 73 12.85 -18.44 -2.14
N ASN A 74 12.56 -19.73 -2.35
CA ASN A 74 12.03 -20.22 -3.62
C ASN A 74 10.68 -19.59 -4.01
N GLY A 75 9.97 -18.96 -3.06
CA GLY A 75 8.72 -18.22 -3.30
C GLY A 75 8.92 -16.74 -3.64
N GLY A 76 10.17 -16.25 -3.68
CA GLY A 76 10.51 -14.85 -3.96
C GLY A 76 11.00 -14.09 -2.73
N ILE A 77 10.83 -12.77 -2.76
CA ILE A 77 11.27 -11.86 -1.69
C ILE A 77 10.07 -11.49 -0.81
N SER A 78 10.25 -11.64 0.50
CA SER A 78 9.27 -11.25 1.51
C SER A 78 9.87 -10.32 2.55
N PHE A 79 9.02 -9.48 3.12
CA PHE A 79 9.33 -8.44 4.09
C PHE A 79 8.54 -8.69 5.38
N GLN A 80 9.17 -8.42 6.52
CA GLN A 80 8.57 -8.50 7.85
C GLN A 80 9.09 -7.35 8.72
N LEU A 81 8.40 -7.03 9.81
CA LEU A 81 8.96 -6.15 10.84
C LEU A 81 10.24 -6.75 11.42
N GLY A 82 11.30 -5.96 11.47
CA GLY A 82 12.58 -6.33 12.07
C GLY A 82 12.66 -5.90 13.54
N GLU A 83 13.73 -6.29 14.21
CA GLU A 83 13.93 -6.06 15.65
C GLU A 83 13.86 -4.58 16.06
N ASN A 84 14.36 -3.66 15.22
CA ASN A 84 14.35 -2.23 15.52
C ASN A 84 13.04 -1.54 15.07
N GLY A 85 12.15 -2.27 14.38
CA GLY A 85 10.91 -1.75 13.84
C GLY A 85 9.97 -1.13 14.89
N PRO A 86 9.70 -1.79 16.03
CA PRO A 86 8.88 -1.23 17.10
C PRO A 86 9.42 0.09 17.66
N ALA A 87 10.75 0.20 17.80
CA ALA A 87 11.39 1.42 18.30
C ALA A 87 11.16 2.58 17.32
N LEU A 88 11.32 2.35 16.01
CA LEU A 88 11.02 3.36 14.99
C LEU A 88 9.56 3.81 15.05
N VAL A 89 8.61 2.89 15.16
CA VAL A 89 7.18 3.23 15.29
C VAL A 89 6.93 4.11 16.53
N GLY A 90 7.56 3.80 17.65
CA GLY A 90 7.47 4.61 18.88
C GLY A 90 8.01 6.03 18.72
N LEU A 91 8.99 6.25 17.83
CA LEU A 91 9.57 7.56 17.56
C LEU A 91 8.73 8.39 16.56
N ILE A 92 7.99 7.74 15.65
CA ILE A 92 7.12 8.44 14.69
C ILE A 92 5.83 8.88 15.43
N GLY A 93 5.92 10.02 16.09
CA GLY A 93 4.83 10.61 16.86
C GLY A 93 3.83 11.45 16.05
N GLY A 94 2.89 12.07 16.76
CA GLY A 94 1.89 12.97 16.18
C GLY A 94 0.54 12.32 15.88
N GLU A 95 -0.47 13.15 15.67
CA GLU A 95 -1.84 12.71 15.41
C GLU A 95 -1.96 11.96 14.08
N TYR A 96 -1.35 12.50 13.02
CA TYR A 96 -1.34 11.84 11.70
C TYR A 96 -0.75 10.43 11.75
N SER A 97 0.38 10.25 12.45
CA SER A 97 1.01 8.92 12.62
C SER A 97 0.08 7.92 13.31
N ARG A 98 -0.60 8.37 14.37
CA ARG A 98 -1.56 7.55 15.12
C ARG A 98 -2.75 7.14 14.24
N GLU A 99 -3.27 8.07 13.46
CA GLU A 99 -4.38 7.82 12.52
C GLU A 99 -3.97 6.88 11.38
N LEU A 100 -2.75 7.03 10.86
CA LEU A 100 -2.18 6.10 9.89
C LEU A 100 -2.03 4.70 10.47
N TYR A 101 -1.52 4.58 11.69
CA TYR A 101 -1.36 3.26 12.30
C TYR A 101 -2.71 2.57 12.57
N LYS A 102 -3.77 3.32 12.93
CA LYS A 102 -5.13 2.75 13.02
C LYS A 102 -5.59 2.13 11.70
N ARG A 103 -5.35 2.80 10.56
CA ARG A 103 -5.70 2.28 9.23
C ARG A 103 -4.81 1.11 8.83
N CYS A 104 -3.52 1.12 9.18
CA CYS A 104 -2.65 -0.05 9.01
C CYS A 104 -3.18 -1.28 9.76
N LYS A 105 -3.68 -1.10 11.00
CA LYS A 105 -4.34 -2.19 11.76
C LYS A 105 -5.62 -2.67 11.09
N TRP A 106 -6.43 -1.75 10.55
CA TRP A 106 -7.60 -2.13 9.77
C TRP A 106 -7.22 -2.92 8.52
N VAL A 107 -6.21 -2.48 7.75
CA VAL A 107 -5.69 -3.19 6.57
C VAL A 107 -5.24 -4.61 6.95
N ALA A 108 -4.45 -4.76 8.01
CA ALA A 108 -3.98 -6.06 8.47
C ALA A 108 -5.15 -7.00 8.84
N SER A 109 -6.20 -6.47 9.48
CA SER A 109 -7.38 -7.24 9.87
C SER A 109 -8.31 -7.57 8.69
N ALA A 110 -8.48 -6.65 7.75
CA ALA A 110 -9.46 -6.78 6.67
C ALA A 110 -8.89 -7.54 5.46
N LEU A 111 -7.60 -7.34 5.16
CA LEU A 111 -6.97 -7.79 3.91
C LEU A 111 -5.80 -8.75 4.15
N GLY A 112 -5.25 -8.81 5.37
CA GLY A 112 -4.01 -9.55 5.66
C GLY A 112 -4.12 -11.07 5.41
N ASP A 113 -5.31 -11.65 5.55
CA ASP A 113 -5.60 -13.08 5.36
C ASP A 113 -6.12 -13.41 3.95
N MET A 114 -6.29 -12.41 3.08
CA MET A 114 -6.76 -12.66 1.72
C MET A 114 -5.66 -13.34 0.88
N ASP A 115 -6.08 -14.28 0.05
CA ASP A 115 -5.24 -14.86 -1.00
C ASP A 115 -5.04 -13.87 -2.15
N GLU A 116 -4.09 -14.18 -3.03
CA GLU A 116 -3.73 -13.28 -4.14
C GLU A 116 -4.92 -13.02 -5.06
N LYS A 117 -5.72 -14.06 -5.35
CA LYS A 117 -6.90 -13.94 -6.22
C LYS A 117 -7.95 -12.98 -5.66
N ASN A 118 -8.18 -12.98 -4.36
CA ASN A 118 -9.14 -12.06 -3.74
C ASN A 118 -8.57 -10.64 -3.65
N LEU A 119 -7.26 -10.48 -3.39
CA LEU A 119 -6.60 -9.17 -3.50
C LEU A 119 -6.70 -8.63 -4.93
N GLU A 120 -6.38 -9.43 -5.95
CA GLU A 120 -6.56 -9.05 -7.35
C GLU A 120 -8.01 -8.73 -7.71
N LYS A 121 -9.02 -9.33 -7.08
CA LYS A 121 -10.42 -8.91 -7.30
C LYS A 121 -10.69 -7.54 -6.69
N VAL A 122 -10.24 -7.31 -5.46
CA VAL A 122 -10.44 -6.04 -4.74
C VAL A 122 -9.71 -4.90 -5.44
N PHE A 123 -8.47 -5.14 -5.88
CA PHE A 123 -7.58 -4.13 -6.44
C PHE A 123 -7.53 -4.14 -7.98
N GLY A 124 -7.80 -5.27 -8.64
CA GLY A 124 -7.75 -5.44 -10.10
C GLY A 124 -9.05 -5.09 -10.82
N MET A 125 -10.24 -5.34 -10.25
CA MET A 125 -11.51 -4.82 -10.83
C MET A 125 -11.63 -3.29 -10.73
N ARG A 126 -10.81 -2.66 -9.89
CA ARG A 126 -10.67 -1.21 -9.77
C ARG A 126 -9.37 -0.67 -10.34
N GLY A 127 -8.50 -1.52 -10.90
CA GLY A 127 -7.33 -1.08 -11.66
C GLY A 127 -7.73 -0.21 -12.86
N THR A 128 -8.91 -0.44 -13.44
CA THR A 128 -9.57 0.47 -14.39
C THR A 128 -10.15 1.71 -13.72
N LEU A 129 -10.74 1.67 -12.53
CA LEU A 129 -11.14 2.91 -11.83
C LEU A 129 -9.93 3.77 -11.41
N TRP A 130 -8.77 3.16 -11.29
CA TRP A 130 -7.53 3.83 -10.90
C TRP A 130 -6.73 4.25 -12.14
N GLY A 131 -6.81 3.56 -13.28
CA GLY A 131 -6.17 3.92 -14.56
C GLY A 131 -7.07 4.48 -15.68
N ALA A 132 -8.40 4.50 -15.55
CA ALA A 132 -9.34 4.89 -16.62
C ALA A 132 -9.86 6.32 -16.49
N GLU A 133 -8.93 7.24 -16.24
CA GLU A 133 -9.04 8.59 -16.83
C GLU A 133 -7.97 8.76 -17.92
N PHE A 134 -7.71 7.71 -18.72
CA PHE A 134 -7.38 8.00 -20.11
C PHE A 134 -8.64 8.60 -20.71
N LEU A 135 -8.69 9.93 -20.79
CA LEU A 135 -9.67 10.62 -21.61
C LEU A 135 -9.74 9.85 -22.93
N PRO A 136 -10.93 9.37 -23.36
CA PRO A 136 -11.06 9.02 -24.75
C PRO A 136 -10.73 10.33 -25.47
N THR A 137 -9.65 10.34 -26.25
CA THR A 137 -9.39 11.43 -27.19
C THR A 137 -10.70 11.62 -27.92
N MET A 138 -11.37 12.75 -27.67
CA MET A 138 -12.59 13.09 -28.38
C MET A 138 -12.21 13.07 -29.85
N ASN A 139 -12.64 12.02 -30.53
CA ASN A 139 -12.58 11.94 -31.97
C ASN A 139 -13.65 12.89 -32.48
N THR A 140 -13.37 14.19 -32.49
CA THR A 140 -14.11 15.14 -33.31
C THR A 140 -13.52 15.09 -34.71
N GLY A 141 -13.70 13.96 -35.37
CA GLY A 141 -13.85 13.95 -36.81
C GLY A 141 -15.25 14.47 -37.13
N THR A 142 -15.35 15.76 -37.46
CA THR A 142 -16.43 16.27 -38.30
C THR A 142 -15.89 17.40 -39.18
N ALA A 143 -15.69 17.04 -40.43
CA ALA A 143 -15.98 17.80 -41.66
C ALA A 143 -15.98 19.33 -41.57
N LEU A 144 -15.01 19.96 -42.26
CA LEU A 144 -15.25 20.90 -43.36
C LEU A 144 -14.18 20.69 -44.43
#